data_AF-T1IS66-F1
#
_entry.id   AF-T1IS66-F1
#
_cell.length_a   1.000
_cell.length_b   1.000
_cell.length_c   1.000
_cell.angle_alpha   90.00
_cell.angle_beta   90.00
_cell.angle_gamma   90.00
#
_symmetry.space_group_name_H-M   'P 1'
#
loop_
_entity.id
_entity.type
_entity.pdbx_description
1 polymer ?
#
loop_
_entity_poly.entity_id
_entity_poly.type
_entity_poly.pdbx_seq_one_letter_code
_entity_poly.pdbx_strand_id
1 'polypeptide(L)'
;MTKPAKAKKPKAKQPLKKGIHPNSRKAMKVMGAALRQDRLAARKSSKLQKRQIIVNKLEWFRDHLEENTKKLTNEEILHLIETYFRRFDSELEQISIVHGIKGRKSQQHAARHDVISHQIETDERDFNTCGIGKI
;
A
#
# COMPACT_ATOMS: atom_id res chain seq x y z
N MET A 1 15.53 74.41 36.75
CA MET A 1 14.26 73.76 36.41
C MET A 1 14.46 72.90 35.17
N THR A 2 14.26 71.58 35.28
CA THR A 2 14.50 70.55 34.25
C THR A 2 13.29 70.38 33.33
N LYS A 3 13.50 70.38 32.01
CA LYS A 3 12.47 70.09 30.98
C LYS A 3 11.90 68.66 31.14
N PRO A 4 10.60 68.43 30.93
CA PRO A 4 10.03 67.09 31.04
C PRO A 4 10.41 66.23 29.82
N ALA A 5 10.77 64.97 30.09
CA ALA A 5 11.10 63.98 29.07
C ALA A 5 9.85 63.58 28.26
N LYS A 6 9.96 63.63 26.92
CA LYS A 6 8.89 63.16 26.01
C LYS A 6 8.68 61.64 26.20
N ALA A 7 7.45 61.25 26.53
CA ALA A 7 7.04 59.85 26.65
C ALA A 7 7.23 59.10 25.32
N LYS A 8 7.91 57.95 25.35
CA LYS A 8 8.04 57.03 24.21
C LYS A 8 6.66 56.44 23.89
N LYS A 9 6.20 56.59 22.64
CA LYS A 9 4.97 55.96 22.13
C LYS A 9 5.06 54.43 22.27
N PRO A 10 3.96 53.73 22.62
CA PRO A 10 3.96 52.27 22.71
C PRO A 10 4.21 51.66 21.33
N LYS A 11 5.08 50.64 21.26
CA LYS A 11 5.34 49.89 20.02
C LYS A 11 4.05 49.26 19.53
N ALA A 12 3.68 49.53 18.27
CA ALA A 12 2.50 48.94 17.64
C ALA A 12 2.57 47.41 17.73
N LYS A 13 1.52 46.78 18.28
CA LYS A 13 1.36 45.32 18.28
C LYS A 13 1.38 44.88 16.82
N GLN A 14 2.30 43.98 16.45
CA GLN A 14 2.32 43.44 15.09
C GLN A 14 0.95 42.85 14.76
N PRO A 15 0.39 43.11 13.56
CA PRO A 15 -0.91 42.59 13.22
C PRO A 15 -0.81 41.06 13.22
N LEU A 16 -1.55 40.42 14.13
CA LEU A 16 -1.80 38.99 14.12
C LEU A 16 -2.16 38.61 12.69
N LYS A 17 -1.42 37.67 12.08
CA LYS A 17 -1.71 37.19 10.72
C LYS A 17 -3.19 36.82 10.67
N LYS A 18 -3.99 37.63 9.97
CA LYS A 18 -5.45 37.44 9.91
C LYS A 18 -5.70 36.03 9.40
N GLY A 19 -6.34 35.20 10.22
CA GLY A 19 -6.75 33.86 9.83
C GLY A 19 -7.60 33.93 8.57
N ILE A 20 -7.41 32.97 7.67
CA ILE A 20 -8.25 32.88 6.47
C ILE A 20 -9.60 32.32 6.92
N HIS A 21 -10.70 33.02 6.62
CA HIS A 21 -12.04 32.50 6.90
C HIS A 21 -12.25 31.19 6.13
N PRO A 22 -12.84 30.12 6.72
CA PRO A 22 -12.99 28.81 6.09
C PRO A 22 -13.65 28.86 4.70
N ASN A 23 -14.68 29.69 4.55
CA ASN A 23 -15.42 29.83 3.29
C ASN A 23 -14.84 30.91 2.35
N SER A 24 -13.66 31.46 2.66
CA SER A 24 -13.00 32.44 1.79
C SER A 24 -12.54 31.77 0.49
N ARG A 25 -12.56 32.51 -0.63
CA ARG A 25 -11.93 32.09 -1.89
C ARG A 25 -10.48 31.62 -1.69
N LYS A 26 -9.74 32.24 -0.75
CA LYS A 26 -8.35 31.85 -0.46
C LYS A 26 -8.29 30.49 0.25
N ALA A 27 -9.18 30.21 1.20
CA ALA A 27 -9.26 28.91 1.86
C ALA A 27 -9.69 27.81 0.88
N MET A 28 -10.72 28.06 0.07
CA MET A 28 -11.17 27.11 -0.96
C MET A 28 -10.07 26.76 -1.97
N LYS A 29 -9.25 27.74 -2.38
CA LYS A 29 -8.08 27.50 -3.25
C LYS A 29 -7.04 26.60 -2.58
N VAL A 30 -6.71 26.85 -1.30
CA VAL A 30 -5.75 26.02 -0.55
C VAL A 30 -6.29 24.60 -0.36
N MET A 31 -7.55 24.46 0.04
CA MET A 31 -8.22 23.17 0.20
C MET A 31 -8.25 22.39 -1.12
N GLY A 32 -8.63 23.05 -2.23
CA GLY A 32 -8.64 22.42 -3.56
C GLY A 32 -7.26 21.97 -4.02
N ALA A 33 -6.21 22.73 -3.70
CA ALA A 33 -4.82 22.34 -3.96
C ALA A 33 -4.42 21.10 -3.13
N ALA A 34 -4.75 21.08 -1.83
CA ALA A 34 -4.49 19.93 -0.96
C ALA A 34 -5.21 18.66 -1.47
N LEU A 35 -6.52 18.75 -1.75
CA LEU A 35 -7.30 17.62 -2.29
C LEU A 35 -6.74 17.11 -3.62
N ARG A 36 -6.21 18.01 -4.47
CA ARG A 36 -5.55 17.60 -5.71
C ARG A 36 -4.27 16.82 -5.41
N GLN A 37 -3.46 17.26 -4.45
CA GLN A 37 -2.26 16.53 -4.04
C GLN A 37 -2.62 15.16 -3.48
N ASP A 38 -3.65 15.06 -2.64
CA ASP A 38 -4.11 13.78 -2.08
C ASP A 38 -4.56 12.82 -3.18
N ARG A 39 -5.32 13.30 -4.17
CA ARG A 39 -5.73 12.49 -5.33
C ARG A 39 -4.54 12.02 -6.16
N LEU A 40 -3.53 12.88 -6.37
CA LEU A 40 -2.31 12.53 -7.10
C LEU A 40 -1.47 11.50 -6.33
N ALA A 41 -1.33 11.68 -5.03
CA ALA A 41 -0.63 10.75 -4.14
C ALA A 41 -1.33 9.37 -4.12
N ALA A 42 -2.66 9.34 -4.00
CA ALA A 42 -3.45 8.12 -4.05
C ALA A 42 -3.25 7.38 -5.38
N ARG A 43 -3.33 8.08 -6.51
CA ARG A 43 -3.07 7.48 -7.85
C ARG A 43 -1.66 6.90 -7.96
N LYS A 44 -0.65 7.61 -7.44
CA LYS A 44 0.73 7.13 -7.42
C LYS A 44 0.87 5.88 -6.56
N SER A 45 0.25 5.87 -5.38
CA SER A 45 0.24 4.72 -4.47
C SER A 45 -0.40 3.50 -5.13
N SER A 46 -1.60 3.63 -5.72
CA SER A 46 -2.26 2.52 -6.41
C SER A 46 -1.45 1.97 -7.57
N LYS A 47 -0.76 2.83 -8.32
CA LYS A 47 0.15 2.39 -9.40
C LYS A 47 1.36 1.62 -8.84
N LEU A 48 1.93 2.09 -7.73
CA LEU A 48 3.05 1.42 -7.08
C LEU A 48 2.62 0.05 -6.52
N GLN A 49 1.45 -0.04 -5.89
CA GLN A 49 0.90 -1.30 -5.37
C GLN A 49 0.74 -2.35 -6.48
N LYS A 50 0.19 -1.97 -7.64
CA LYS A 50 0.09 -2.88 -8.80
C LYS A 50 1.46 -3.38 -9.26
N ARG A 51 2.45 -2.49 -9.34
CA ARG A 51 3.83 -2.87 -9.70
C ARG A 51 4.47 -3.75 -8.64
N GLN A 52 4.21 -3.50 -7.36
CA GLN A 52 4.77 -4.27 -6.26
C GLN A 52 4.34 -5.72 -6.32
N ILE A 53 3.09 -6.01 -6.73
CA ILE A 53 2.61 -7.39 -6.91
C ILE A 53 3.47 -8.13 -7.93
N ILE A 54 3.76 -7.49 -9.07
CA ILE A 54 4.63 -8.06 -10.11
C ILE A 54 6.06 -8.25 -9.60
N VAL A 55 6.62 -7.24 -8.92
CA VAL A 55 7.97 -7.32 -8.35
C VAL A 55 8.07 -8.47 -7.36
N ASN A 56 7.11 -8.60 -6.44
CA ASN A 56 7.08 -9.70 -5.47
C ASN A 56 6.98 -11.07 -6.15
N LYS A 57 6.19 -11.19 -7.23
CA LYS A 57 6.09 -12.42 -8.02
C LYS A 57 7.43 -12.78 -8.65
N LEU A 58 8.06 -11.82 -9.32
CA LEU A 58 9.37 -12.00 -9.96
C LEU A 58 10.48 -12.30 -8.95
N GLU A 59 10.46 -11.63 -7.80
CA GLU A 59 11.39 -11.85 -6.70
C GLU A 59 11.25 -13.27 -6.14
N TRP A 60 10.02 -13.76 -5.94
CA TRP A 60 9.81 -15.15 -5.54
C TRP A 60 10.41 -16.13 -6.54
N PHE A 61 10.14 -15.96 -7.85
CA PHE A 61 10.71 -16.85 -8.87
C PHE A 61 12.24 -16.76 -8.91
N ARG A 62 12.82 -15.56 -8.81
CA ARG A 62 14.27 -15.36 -8.74
C ARG A 62 14.88 -16.16 -7.59
N ASP A 63 14.30 -16.05 -6.39
CA ASP A 63 14.86 -16.66 -5.19
C ASP A 63 14.71 -18.19 -5.15
N HIS A 64 13.79 -18.75 -5.96
CA HIS A 64 13.53 -20.19 -6.08
C HIS A 64 14.13 -20.81 -7.36
N LEU A 65 14.86 -20.03 -8.15
CA LEU A 65 15.66 -20.52 -9.27
C LEU A 65 17.10 -20.77 -8.80
N GLU A 66 17.68 -21.92 -9.15
CA GLU A 66 19.09 -22.16 -8.83
C GLU A 66 19.99 -21.27 -9.70
N GLU A 67 21.06 -20.70 -9.12
CA GLU A 67 21.94 -19.74 -9.81
C GLU A 67 22.63 -20.29 -11.08
N ASN A 68 22.62 -21.61 -11.29
CA ASN A 68 23.31 -22.28 -12.40
C ASN A 68 22.38 -22.98 -13.40
N THR A 69 21.05 -22.85 -13.30
CA THR A 69 20.12 -23.49 -14.23
C THR A 69 20.10 -22.73 -15.57
N LYS A 70 20.86 -23.20 -16.56
CA LYS A 70 20.92 -22.56 -17.90
C LYS A 70 19.65 -22.77 -18.73
N LYS A 71 18.95 -23.88 -18.50
CA LYS A 71 17.70 -24.24 -19.18
C LYS A 71 16.87 -25.05 -18.20
N LEU A 72 15.61 -24.68 -18.03
CA LEU A 72 14.64 -25.52 -17.34
C LEU A 72 13.88 -26.34 -18.37
N THR A 73 13.62 -27.59 -18.04
CA THR A 73 12.66 -28.45 -18.73
C THR A 73 11.23 -27.99 -18.42
N ASN A 74 10.28 -28.39 -19.26
CA ASN A 74 8.87 -28.05 -19.03
C ASN A 74 8.36 -28.60 -17.69
N GLU A 75 8.83 -29.78 -17.28
CA GLU A 75 8.46 -30.39 -15.99
C GLU A 75 8.98 -29.58 -14.80
N GLU A 76 10.22 -29.10 -14.85
CA GLU A 76 10.78 -28.23 -13.82
C GLU A 76 10.06 -26.88 -13.73
N ILE A 77 9.67 -26.30 -14.88
CA ILE A 77 8.87 -25.07 -14.92
C ILE A 77 7.51 -25.30 -14.26
N LEU A 78 6.82 -26.38 -14.63
CA LEU A 78 5.52 -26.71 -14.03
C LEU A 78 5.64 -26.92 -12.52
N HIS A 79 6.67 -27.66 -12.07
CA HIS A 79 6.92 -27.87 -10.65
C HIS A 79 7.21 -26.56 -9.90
N LEU A 80 7.97 -25.64 -10.51
CA LEU A 80 8.25 -24.32 -9.94
C LEU A 80 6.96 -23.47 -9.82
N ILE A 81 6.08 -23.55 -10.83
CA ILE A 81 4.77 -22.88 -10.82
C ILE A 81 3.84 -23.47 -9.75
N GLU A 82 3.78 -24.78 -9.62
CA GLU A 82 3.01 -25.45 -8.56
C GLU A 82 3.48 -25.02 -7.17
N THR A 83 4.80 -24.98 -6.98
CA THR A 83 5.40 -24.51 -5.72
C THR A 83 5.05 -23.05 -5.46
N TYR A 84 4.98 -22.21 -6.49
CA TYR A 84 4.53 -20.82 -6.38
C TYR A 84 3.07 -20.72 -5.89
N PHE A 85 2.15 -21.54 -6.40
CA PHE A 85 0.76 -21.53 -5.94
C PHE A 85 0.63 -21.97 -4.48
N ARG A 86 1.46 -22.93 -4.06
CA ARG A 86 1.47 -23.48 -2.71
C ARG A 86 2.27 -22.67 -1.68
N ARG A 87 2.82 -21.51 -2.08
CA ARG A 87 3.66 -20.66 -1.20
C ARG A 87 2.95 -20.18 0.07
N PHE A 88 1.62 -20.15 0.07
CA PHE A 88 0.81 -19.72 1.22
C PHE A 88 0.22 -20.87 2.03
N ASP A 89 0.51 -22.14 1.70
CA ASP A 89 -0.10 -23.30 2.38
C ASP A 89 0.11 -23.24 3.91
N SER A 90 1.32 -22.89 4.35
CA SER A 90 1.65 -22.75 5.78
C SER A 90 0.86 -21.63 6.48
N GLU A 91 0.67 -20.49 5.81
CA GLU A 91 -0.09 -19.36 6.34
C GLU A 91 -1.59 -19.71 6.41
N LEU A 92 -2.12 -20.37 5.39
CA LEU A 92 -3.52 -20.83 5.35
C LEU A 92 -3.79 -21.90 6.40
N GLU A 93 -2.86 -22.83 6.61
CA GLU A 93 -2.96 -23.84 7.67
C GLU A 93 -3.00 -23.18 9.05
N GLN A 94 -2.14 -22.19 9.30
CA GLN A 94 -2.16 -21.44 10.56
C GLN A 94 -3.49 -20.71 10.78
N ILE A 95 -4.04 -20.07 9.74
CA ILE A 95 -5.35 -19.41 9.82
C ILE A 95 -6.45 -20.44 10.13
N SER A 96 -6.42 -21.59 9.46
CA SER A 96 -7.37 -22.69 9.67
C SER A 96 -7.35 -23.20 11.11
N ILE A 97 -6.15 -23.39 11.69
CA ILE A 97 -5.98 -23.77 13.09
C ILE A 97 -6.62 -22.73 14.01
N VAL A 98 -6.34 -21.43 13.79
CA VAL A 98 -6.91 -20.34 14.59
C VAL A 98 -8.44 -20.30 14.51
N HIS A 99 -9.01 -20.56 13.33
CA HIS A 99 -10.46 -20.64 13.14
C HIS A 99 -11.09 -21.88 13.80
N GLY A 100 -10.35 -22.99 13.88
CA GLY A 100 -10.79 -24.23 14.52
C GLY A 100 -10.85 -24.18 16.06
N ILE A 101 -10.22 -23.19 16.70
CA ILE A 101 -10.24 -23.03 18.16
C ILE A 101 -11.64 -22.57 18.62
N LYS A 102 -12.34 -23.44 19.35
CA LYS A 102 -13.68 -23.16 19.91
C LYS A 102 -13.63 -21.93 20.84
N GLY A 103 -14.42 -20.90 20.54
CA GLY A 103 -14.57 -19.69 21.35
C GLY A 103 -15.22 -18.52 20.60
N ARG A 104 -15.42 -17.37 21.26
CA ARG A 104 -16.00 -16.14 20.67
C ARG A 104 -15.03 -15.36 19.76
N LYS A 105 -13.97 -16.00 19.22
CA LYS A 105 -13.02 -15.37 18.29
C LYS A 105 -13.42 -15.73 16.86
N SER A 106 -14.58 -15.23 16.44
CA SER A 106 -15.05 -15.44 15.08
C SER A 106 -14.17 -14.63 14.13
N GLN A 107 -13.51 -15.31 13.18
CA GLN A 107 -12.88 -14.73 11.98
C GLN A 107 -11.60 -13.91 12.17
N GLN A 108 -10.74 -14.27 13.13
CA GLN A 108 -9.40 -13.70 13.19
C GLN A 108 -8.65 -13.96 11.86
N HIS A 109 -8.02 -12.95 11.26
CA HIS A 109 -7.33 -13.06 9.97
C HIS A 109 -8.19 -13.28 8.71
N ALA A 110 -9.52 -13.11 8.76
CA ALA A 110 -10.38 -13.26 7.57
C ALA A 110 -9.95 -12.38 6.39
N ALA A 111 -9.65 -11.10 6.63
CA ALA A 111 -9.19 -10.20 5.57
C ALA A 111 -7.90 -10.68 4.88
N ARG A 112 -6.99 -11.33 5.62
CA ARG A 112 -5.74 -11.86 5.07
C ARG A 112 -6.01 -13.14 4.28
N HIS A 113 -6.85 -14.02 4.81
CA HIS A 113 -7.32 -15.20 4.12
C HIS A 113 -7.93 -14.84 2.76
N ASP A 114 -8.86 -13.88 2.72
CA ASP A 114 -9.55 -13.48 1.49
C ASP A 114 -8.58 -12.92 0.44
N VAL A 115 -7.58 -12.14 0.88
CA VAL A 115 -6.53 -11.61 -0.02
C VAL A 115 -5.69 -12.75 -0.61
N ILE A 116 -5.28 -13.73 0.21
CA ILE A 116 -4.48 -14.88 -0.26
C ILE A 116 -5.30 -15.73 -1.22
N SER A 117 -6.52 -16.09 -0.83
CA SER A 117 -7.42 -16.91 -1.65
C SER A 117 -7.70 -16.27 -2.99
N HIS A 118 -7.99 -14.97 -3.01
CA HIS A 118 -8.20 -14.23 -4.26
C HIS A 118 -6.94 -14.16 -5.14
N GLN A 119 -5.77 -14.03 -4.52
CA GLN A 119 -4.49 -14.01 -5.24
C GLN A 119 -4.19 -15.36 -5.89
N ILE A 120 -4.35 -16.46 -5.15
CA ILE A 120 -4.16 -17.83 -5.68
C ILE A 120 -5.14 -18.09 -6.82
N GLU A 121 -6.43 -17.83 -6.60
CA GLU A 121 -7.47 -18.03 -7.62
C GLU A 121 -7.18 -17.22 -8.90
N THR A 122 -6.65 -16.02 -8.74
CA THR A 122 -6.27 -15.18 -9.89
C THR A 122 -5.04 -15.69 -10.62
N ASP A 123 -4.01 -16.07 -9.87
CA ASP A 123 -2.79 -16.64 -10.43
C ASP A 123 -3.09 -17.96 -11.19
N GLU A 124 -3.95 -18.84 -10.65
CA GLU A 124 -4.39 -20.08 -11.29
C GLU A 124 -5.24 -19.82 -12.54
N ARG A 125 -6.20 -18.90 -12.45
CA ARG A 125 -7.05 -18.51 -13.59
C ARG A 125 -6.22 -17.97 -14.74
N ASP A 126 -5.28 -17.08 -14.44
CA ASP A 126 -4.40 -16.50 -15.46
C ASP A 126 -3.51 -17.59 -16.08
N PHE A 127 -2.92 -18.48 -15.27
CA PHE A 127 -2.13 -19.62 -15.76
C PHE A 127 -2.92 -20.51 -16.73
N ASN A 128 -4.15 -20.88 -16.37
CA ASN A 128 -4.99 -21.77 -17.17
C ASN A 128 -5.55 -21.12 -18.45
N THR A 129 -5.61 -19.79 -18.52
CA THR A 129 -6.26 -19.08 -19.65
C THR A 129 -5.28 -18.39 -20.58
N CYS A 130 -4.32 -17.65 -20.03
CA CYS A 130 -3.41 -16.78 -20.80
C CYS A 130 -1.94 -16.91 -20.39
N GLY A 131 -1.62 -17.83 -19.48
CA GLY A 131 -0.29 -18.08 -18.95
C GLY A 131 0.08 -17.20 -17.76
N ILE A 132 1.17 -17.57 -17.08
CA ILE A 132 1.58 -16.96 -15.80
C ILE A 132 2.21 -15.56 -15.92
N GLY A 133 2.60 -15.18 -17.15
CA GLY A 133 3.41 -13.99 -17.45
C GLY A 133 2.62 -12.72 -17.77
N LYS A 134 1.33 -12.66 -17.44
CA LYS A 134 0.52 -11.45 -17.64
C LYS A 134 1.00 -10.38 -16.66
N ILE A 135 1.75 -9.40 -17.17
CA ILE A 135 2.34 -8.26 -16.44
C ILE A 135 1.62 -6.97 -16.83
#